data_AF-A0A349SJY0-F1
#
_entry.id   AF-A0A349SJY0-F1
#
_cell.length_a   1.000
_cell.length_b   1.000
_cell.length_c   1.000
_cell.angle_alpha   90.00
_cell.angle_beta   90.00
_cell.angle_gamma   90.00
#
_symmetry.space_group_name_H-M   'P 1'
#
loop_
_entity.id
_entity.type
_entity.pdbx_description
1 polymer ?
#
loop_
_entity_poly.entity_id
_entity_poly.type
_entity_poly.pdbx_seq_one_letter_code
_entity_poly.pdbx_strand_id
1 'polypeptide(L)'
;MTRILFAAAFLLGAAAVIWIGAGFIGNDLLALTVTLLIGLVYAIGCLEMLQYRRATGTLVNALRHVPSDLPRLDPWLLKLHPALQNAVRLRIEGERVALPGPVFTPYLVGLLVMLGLLGTFIGMVVTLNGAVLALEGTTELQAMRAGLATPIKGLGLAFGTSVAGVAASAMLGLISTISRRERMQASASLDQSIAAEFRGFSLQHNRQETYKAMQYQAQALPQVAERLQYMAQQIESMTRAMTDAVQQGQVQFQDTATQRFSELAAAVETSLKTSLAESARLVGDSIQPLVEATVATVAQQSQQAQQNLQDQTQACLQTATDRFADTAVTVGQAWQSGLQAASDSLVAHWQENSKQLQALQRQALEDLNARADRVTHAAEHSSTRLLQEWTQVLDRTSDLVDARLQTETQWLEQQNGRMEQLVETVRQELSALRAEESHRAAAAVERLADLESTVAGHLTQLGSALESPMLQLIETASQAPKAAAEVLE
;
A
#
# COMPACT_ATOMS: atom_id res chain seq x y z
N MET A 1 20.07 -24.12 -2.34
CA MET A 1 21.41 -23.48 -2.37
C MET A 1 21.49 -22.21 -1.51
N THR A 2 20.58 -21.24 -1.64
CA THR A 2 20.64 -19.97 -0.88
C THR A 2 20.55 -20.13 0.64
N ARG A 3 19.81 -21.14 1.15
CA ARG A 3 19.79 -21.47 2.59
C ARG A 3 21.16 -21.85 3.15
N ILE A 4 21.95 -22.59 2.36
CA ILE A 4 23.28 -23.06 2.75
C ILE A 4 24.26 -21.88 2.73
N LEU A 5 24.19 -21.03 1.70
CA LEU A 5 25.02 -19.82 1.61
C LEU A 5 24.76 -18.82 2.75
N PHE A 6 23.50 -18.61 3.11
CA PHE A 6 23.13 -17.78 4.26
C PHE A 6 23.71 -18.33 5.57
N ALA A 7 23.52 -19.64 5.82
CA ALA A 7 24.01 -20.28 7.03
C ALA A 7 25.54 -20.27 7.10
N ALA A 8 26.21 -20.50 5.97
CA ALA A 8 27.67 -20.43 5.88
C ALA A 8 28.20 -19.02 6.17
N ALA A 9 27.61 -17.97 5.57
CA ALA A 9 28.00 -16.59 5.84
C ALA A 9 27.76 -16.18 7.30
N PHE A 10 26.65 -16.63 7.90
CA PHE A 10 26.36 -16.42 9.31
C PHE A 10 27.39 -17.09 10.23
N LEU A 11 27.68 -18.37 10.00
CA LEU A 11 28.65 -19.12 10.79
C LEU A 11 30.06 -18.55 10.66
N LEU A 12 30.47 -18.11 9.46
CA LEU A 12 31.76 -17.48 9.25
C LEU A 12 31.91 -16.15 10.00
N GLY A 13 30.89 -15.29 9.96
CA GLY A 13 30.91 -14.02 10.69
C GLY A 13 30.90 -14.23 12.22
N ALA A 14 30.07 -15.15 12.70
CA ALA A 14 30.02 -15.50 14.12
C ALA A 14 31.35 -16.13 14.60
N ALA A 15 31.93 -17.04 13.81
CA ALA A 15 33.22 -17.66 14.12
C ALA A 15 34.34 -16.64 14.22
N ALA A 16 34.39 -15.64 13.31
CA ALA A 16 35.38 -14.58 13.36
C ALA A 16 35.28 -13.75 14.66
N VAL A 17 34.06 -13.34 15.05
CA VAL A 17 33.84 -12.56 16.28
C VAL A 17 34.14 -13.39 17.54
N ILE A 18 33.73 -14.66 17.58
CA ILE A 18 33.97 -15.56 18.72
C ILE A 18 35.46 -15.86 18.87
N TRP A 19 36.16 -16.14 17.76
CA TRP A 19 37.60 -16.43 17.76
C TRP A 19 38.40 -15.25 18.32
N ILE A 20 38.08 -14.04 17.84
CA ILE A 20 38.75 -12.82 18.28
C ILE A 20 38.37 -12.47 19.73
N GLY A 21 37.11 -12.65 20.11
CA GLY A 21 36.64 -12.46 21.47
C GLY A 21 37.35 -13.40 22.47
N ALA A 22 37.54 -14.67 22.11
CA ALA A 22 38.25 -15.64 22.94
C ALA A 22 39.72 -15.25 23.17
N GLY A 23 40.35 -14.60 22.19
CA GLY A 23 41.72 -14.09 22.31
C GLY A 23 41.88 -12.92 23.30
N PHE A 24 40.79 -12.25 23.69
CA PHE A 24 40.82 -11.10 24.61
C PHE A 24 40.40 -11.47 26.05
N ILE A 25 39.91 -12.68 26.29
CA ILE A 25 39.52 -13.15 27.62
C ILE A 25 40.79 -13.25 28.50
N GLY A 26 40.90 -12.37 29.50
CA GLY A 26 42.00 -12.37 30.47
C GLY A 26 43.18 -11.44 30.16
N ASN A 27 43.20 -10.78 28.99
CA ASN A 27 44.26 -9.81 28.63
C ASN A 27 43.80 -8.36 28.80
N ASP A 28 42.69 -7.95 28.16
CA ASP A 28 42.28 -6.55 28.09
C ASP A 28 40.75 -6.41 28.12
N LEU A 29 40.24 -5.77 29.18
CA LEU A 29 38.81 -5.59 29.39
C LEU A 29 38.15 -4.71 28.31
N LEU A 30 38.86 -3.67 27.83
CA LEU A 30 38.36 -2.72 26.83
C LEU A 30 38.23 -3.35 25.43
N ALA A 31 39.19 -4.17 25.00
CA ALA A 31 39.11 -4.86 23.72
C ALA A 31 37.97 -5.90 23.72
N LEU A 32 37.73 -6.54 24.86
CA LEU A 32 36.63 -7.47 25.05
C LEU A 32 35.27 -6.76 24.98
N THR A 33 35.10 -5.59 25.59
CA THR A 33 33.83 -4.84 25.53
C THR A 33 33.49 -4.41 24.10
N VAL A 34 34.46 -3.91 23.33
CA VAL A 34 34.26 -3.54 21.92
C VAL A 34 33.91 -4.77 21.08
N THR A 35 34.59 -5.90 21.28
CA THR A 35 34.32 -7.13 20.54
C THR A 35 32.93 -7.70 20.88
N LEU A 36 32.50 -7.61 22.13
CA LEU A 36 31.16 -7.99 22.56
C LEU A 36 30.10 -7.08 21.92
N LEU A 37 30.36 -5.77 21.84
CA LEU A 37 29.49 -4.82 21.15
C LEU A 37 29.39 -5.13 19.64
N ILE A 38 30.50 -5.49 18.97
CA ILE A 38 30.51 -5.98 17.58
C ILE A 38 29.62 -7.22 17.45
N GLY A 39 29.77 -8.19 18.36
CA GLY A 39 28.94 -9.40 18.39
C GLY A 39 27.46 -9.11 18.57
N LEU A 40 27.10 -8.17 19.45
CA LEU A 40 25.72 -7.74 19.68
C LEU A 40 25.11 -7.12 18.42
N VAL A 41 25.81 -6.15 17.80
CA VAL A 41 25.37 -5.48 16.57
C VAL A 41 25.21 -6.48 15.43
N TYR A 42 26.16 -7.41 15.30
CA TYR A 42 26.10 -8.48 14.31
C TYR A 42 24.90 -9.40 14.53
N ALA A 43 24.62 -9.79 15.78
CA ALA A 43 23.47 -10.61 16.14
C ALA A 43 22.13 -9.92 15.80
N ILE A 44 22.00 -8.63 16.13
CA ILE A 44 20.81 -7.82 15.80
C ILE A 44 20.59 -7.79 14.28
N GLY A 45 21.65 -7.54 13.50
CA GLY A 45 21.57 -7.56 12.04
C GLY A 45 21.15 -8.93 11.49
N CYS A 46 21.69 -10.01 12.05
CA CYS A 46 21.32 -11.35 11.65
C CYS A 46 19.85 -11.68 12.00
N LEU A 47 19.33 -11.21 13.13
CA LEU A 47 17.93 -11.37 13.51
C LEU A 47 16.98 -10.65 12.53
N GLU A 48 17.29 -9.41 12.15
CA GLU A 48 16.53 -8.69 11.11
C GLU A 48 16.52 -9.47 9.79
N MET A 49 17.68 -10.00 9.37
CA MET A 49 17.80 -10.78 8.14
C MET A 49 17.01 -12.09 8.18
N LEU A 50 16.97 -12.77 9.33
CA LEU A 50 16.15 -13.97 9.53
C LEU A 50 14.65 -13.64 9.44
N GLN A 51 14.20 -12.55 10.06
CA GLN A 51 12.80 -12.11 9.98
C GLN A 51 12.42 -11.73 8.55
N TYR A 52 13.27 -10.94 7.88
CA TYR A 52 13.09 -10.54 6.48
C TYR A 52 12.96 -11.76 5.55
N ARG A 53 13.78 -12.79 5.79
CA ARG A 53 13.76 -14.02 5.01
C ARG A 53 12.56 -14.90 5.33
N ARG A 54 12.15 -15.01 6.59
CA ARG A 54 10.90 -15.69 6.98
C ARG A 54 9.69 -15.04 6.31
N ALA A 55 9.60 -13.70 6.33
CA ALA A 55 8.55 -12.97 5.64
C ALA A 55 8.55 -13.26 4.13
N THR A 56 9.73 -13.24 3.49
CA THR A 56 9.87 -13.62 2.07
C THR A 56 9.44 -15.07 1.82
N GLY A 57 9.76 -15.99 2.74
CA GLY A 57 9.34 -17.39 2.68
C GLY A 57 7.83 -17.60 2.72
N THR A 58 7.10 -16.80 3.52
CA THR A 58 5.62 -16.86 3.54
C THR A 58 5.03 -16.50 2.18
N LEU A 59 5.56 -15.46 1.52
CA LEU A 59 5.14 -15.07 0.17
C LEU A 59 5.43 -16.17 -0.86
N VAL A 60 6.66 -16.70 -0.88
CA VAL A 60 7.03 -17.77 -1.82
C VAL A 60 6.17 -19.02 -1.61
N ASN A 61 5.85 -19.38 -0.37
CA ASN A 61 5.01 -20.53 -0.08
C ASN A 61 3.55 -20.30 -0.49
N ALA A 62 3.02 -19.10 -0.25
CA ALA A 62 1.67 -18.71 -0.64
C ALA A 62 1.51 -18.66 -2.17
N LEU A 63 2.54 -18.21 -2.90
CA LEU A 63 2.57 -18.19 -4.37
C LEU A 63 2.67 -19.58 -5.00
N ARG A 64 3.22 -20.58 -4.30
CA ARG A 64 3.26 -21.97 -4.79
C ARG A 64 1.92 -22.70 -4.65
N HIS A 65 1.06 -22.23 -3.75
CA HIS A 65 -0.22 -22.85 -3.44
C HIS A 65 -1.34 -21.84 -3.62
N VAL A 66 -1.40 -21.21 -4.80
CA VAL A 66 -2.52 -20.34 -5.16
C VAL A 66 -3.69 -21.23 -5.59
N PRO A 67 -4.84 -21.16 -4.90
CA PRO A 67 -6.05 -21.86 -5.36
C PRO A 67 -6.52 -21.28 -6.70
N SER A 68 -6.87 -22.16 -7.64
CA SER A 68 -7.24 -21.83 -9.02
C SER A 68 -8.50 -20.96 -9.14
N ASP A 69 -9.34 -20.94 -8.10
CA ASP A 69 -10.57 -20.16 -8.04
C ASP A 69 -10.62 -19.43 -6.69
N LEU A 70 -10.05 -18.23 -6.65
CA LEU A 70 -10.07 -17.36 -5.48
C LEU A 70 -11.29 -16.45 -5.56
N PRO A 71 -12.31 -16.62 -4.70
CA PRO A 71 -13.44 -15.70 -4.66
C PRO A 71 -13.12 -14.39 -3.93
N ARG A 72 -12.13 -14.40 -3.01
CA ARG A 72 -11.70 -13.22 -2.23
C ARG A 72 -10.20 -13.23 -1.99
N LEU A 73 -9.62 -12.03 -1.96
CA LEU A 73 -8.17 -11.82 -1.76
C LEU A 73 -7.76 -11.88 -0.27
N ASP A 74 -8.63 -11.44 0.65
CA ASP A 74 -8.33 -11.35 2.09
C ASP A 74 -7.86 -12.66 2.75
N PRO A 75 -8.53 -13.82 2.56
CA PRO A 75 -8.12 -15.07 3.21
C PRO A 75 -6.78 -15.58 2.70
N TRP A 76 -6.38 -15.22 1.48
CA TRP A 76 -5.06 -15.53 0.96
C TRP A 76 -4.00 -14.56 1.52
N LEU A 77 -4.32 -13.25 1.60
CA LEU A 77 -3.43 -12.24 2.20
C LEU A 77 -3.10 -12.56 3.67
N LEU A 78 -4.05 -13.11 4.44
CA LEU A 78 -3.81 -13.52 5.83
C LEU A 78 -2.73 -14.61 5.99
N LYS A 79 -2.42 -15.38 4.93
CA LYS A 79 -1.33 -16.37 4.95
C LYS A 79 0.05 -15.72 4.84
N LEU A 80 0.13 -14.47 4.41
CA LEU A 80 1.37 -13.72 4.28
C LEU A 80 1.71 -13.03 5.61
N HIS A 81 3.00 -12.82 5.83
CA HIS A 81 3.49 -12.05 6.97
C HIS A 81 2.87 -10.63 6.98
N PRO A 82 2.44 -10.09 8.14
CA PRO A 82 1.73 -8.80 8.24
C PRO A 82 2.42 -7.64 7.52
N ALA A 83 3.75 -7.57 7.62
CA ALA A 83 4.57 -6.55 6.94
C ALA A 83 4.43 -6.54 5.40
N LEU A 84 3.94 -7.63 4.78
CA LEU A 84 3.83 -7.78 3.32
C LEU A 84 2.40 -7.66 2.81
N GLN A 85 1.40 -7.79 3.67
CA GLN A 85 0.00 -7.88 3.25
C GLN A 85 -0.43 -6.65 2.46
N ASN A 86 -0.15 -5.45 2.98
CA ASN A 86 -0.55 -4.20 2.32
C ASN A 86 0.20 -4.00 0.99
N ALA A 87 1.52 -4.18 0.98
CA ALA A 87 2.32 -4.02 -0.23
C ALA A 87 1.94 -5.02 -1.34
N VAL A 88 1.60 -6.26 -0.97
CA VAL A 88 1.13 -7.28 -1.91
C VAL A 88 -0.30 -6.98 -2.38
N ARG A 89 -1.19 -6.53 -1.50
CA ARG A 89 -2.55 -6.12 -1.84
C ARG A 89 -2.56 -5.01 -2.89
N LEU A 90 -1.87 -3.91 -2.61
CA LEU A 90 -1.78 -2.76 -3.54
C LEU A 90 -1.20 -3.19 -4.89
N ARG A 91 -0.22 -4.09 -4.88
CA ARG A 91 0.40 -4.62 -6.11
C ARG A 91 -0.53 -5.52 -6.93
N ILE A 92 -1.38 -6.31 -6.28
CA ILE A 92 -2.42 -7.11 -6.94
C ILE A 92 -3.54 -6.22 -7.48
N GLU A 93 -3.94 -5.18 -6.74
CA GLU A 93 -4.98 -4.22 -7.15
C GLU A 93 -4.53 -3.35 -8.35
N GLY A 94 -3.21 -3.23 -8.58
CA GLY A 94 -2.61 -2.65 -9.78
C GLY A 94 -1.60 -1.53 -9.55
N GLU A 95 -1.29 -1.20 -8.29
CA GLU A 95 -0.30 -0.19 -7.94
C GLU A 95 1.12 -0.75 -7.97
N ARG A 96 2.07 -0.02 -8.55
CA ARG A 96 3.48 -0.44 -8.62
C ARG A 96 4.21 -0.12 -7.31
N VAL A 97 3.87 -0.82 -6.23
CA VAL A 97 4.51 -0.68 -4.92
C VAL A 97 5.65 -1.70 -4.77
N ALA A 98 6.81 -1.22 -4.33
CA ALA A 98 7.96 -2.08 -4.00
C ALA A 98 7.71 -2.82 -2.67
N LEU A 99 8.10 -4.10 -2.61
CA LEU A 99 8.05 -4.85 -1.35
C LEU A 99 9.03 -4.23 -0.34
N PRO A 100 8.66 -4.10 0.96
CA PRO A 100 9.50 -3.46 1.95
C PRO A 100 10.85 -4.17 2.09
N GLY A 101 11.93 -3.38 2.14
CA GLY A 101 13.31 -3.83 2.32
C GLY A 101 13.76 -3.79 3.79
N PRO A 102 14.94 -4.36 4.11
CA PRO A 102 15.52 -4.21 5.44
C PRO A 102 16.00 -2.77 5.65
N VAL A 103 15.64 -2.18 6.79
CA VAL A 103 15.89 -0.76 7.07
C VAL A 103 17.14 -0.59 7.93
N PHE A 104 17.38 -1.49 8.91
CA PHE A 104 18.47 -1.32 9.88
C PHE A 104 19.80 -1.86 9.37
N THR A 105 19.79 -2.95 8.60
CA THR A 105 21.00 -3.65 8.17
C THR A 105 22.07 -2.76 7.51
N PRO A 106 21.76 -1.84 6.58
CA PRO A 106 22.78 -0.94 6.02
C PRO A 106 23.49 -0.09 7.08
N TYR A 107 22.75 0.37 8.09
CA TYR A 107 23.31 1.14 9.21
C TYR A 107 24.12 0.25 10.15
N LEU A 108 23.66 -0.98 10.43
CA LEU A 108 24.41 -1.92 11.26
C LEU A 108 25.73 -2.35 10.61
N VAL A 109 25.75 -2.53 9.28
CA VAL A 109 26.99 -2.78 8.53
C VAL A 109 27.97 -1.61 8.69
N GLY A 110 27.50 -0.36 8.55
CA GLY A 110 28.33 0.83 8.78
C GLY A 110 28.82 0.95 10.23
N LEU A 111 27.95 0.63 11.20
CA LEU A 111 28.28 0.62 12.63
C LEU A 111 29.35 -0.43 12.97
N LEU A 112 29.29 -1.62 12.39
CA LEU A 112 30.28 -2.68 12.58
C LEU A 112 31.68 -2.25 12.09
N VAL A 113 31.74 -1.53 10.96
CA VAL A 113 33.00 -0.95 10.46
C VAL A 113 33.52 0.12 11.41
N MET A 114 32.67 1.04 11.84
CA MET A 114 33.03 2.10 12.81
C MET A 114 33.53 1.51 14.13
N LEU A 115 32.88 0.47 14.65
CA LEU A 115 33.34 -0.24 15.86
C LEU A 115 34.70 -0.92 15.65
N GLY A 116 34.97 -1.49 14.47
CA GLY A 116 36.28 -2.04 14.14
C GLY A 116 37.38 -0.97 14.12
N LEU A 117 37.08 0.21 13.56
CA LEU A 117 37.99 1.36 13.58
C LEU A 117 38.20 1.90 15.00
N LEU A 118 37.15 1.94 15.82
CA LEU A 118 37.25 2.30 17.24
C LEU A 118 38.14 1.33 18.01
N GLY A 119 38.02 0.03 17.74
CA GLY A 119 38.92 -0.99 18.29
C GLY A 119 40.39 -0.76 17.91
N THR A 120 40.64 -0.34 16.67
CA THR A 120 41.98 0.04 16.19
C THR A 120 42.52 1.24 16.96
N PHE A 121 41.69 2.27 17.13
CA PHE A 121 42.05 3.48 17.89
C PHE A 121 42.42 3.14 19.34
N ILE A 122 41.61 2.33 20.01
CA ILE A 122 41.87 1.90 21.40
C ILE A 122 43.17 1.10 21.48
N GLY A 123 43.39 0.14 20.57
CA GLY A 123 44.62 -0.65 20.57
C GLY A 123 45.87 0.20 20.29
N MET A 124 45.76 1.25 19.46
CA MET A 124 46.84 2.22 19.26
C MET A 124 47.12 3.04 20.53
N VAL A 125 46.10 3.51 21.25
CA VAL A 125 46.28 4.24 22.53
C VAL A 125 46.98 3.36 23.56
N VAL A 126 46.60 2.08 23.69
CA VAL A 126 47.28 1.12 24.58
C VAL A 126 48.73 0.88 24.15
N THR A 127 48.99 0.79 22.85
CA THR A 127 50.34 0.65 22.27
C THR A 127 51.23 1.85 22.63
N LEU A 128 50.68 3.07 22.49
CA LEU A 128 51.40 4.32 22.73
C LEU A 128 51.70 4.53 24.22
N ASN A 129 50.72 4.29 25.09
CA ASN A 129 50.92 4.31 26.54
C ASN A 129 51.95 3.26 26.98
N GLY A 130 51.90 2.06 26.42
CA GLY A 130 52.89 1.00 26.67
C GLY A 130 54.31 1.38 26.24
N ALA A 131 54.45 2.08 25.12
CA ALA A 131 55.74 2.58 24.63
C ALA A 131 56.30 3.73 25.49
N VAL A 132 55.45 4.65 25.95
CA VAL A 132 55.86 5.75 26.85
C VAL A 132 56.33 5.20 28.20
N LEU A 133 55.57 4.25 28.78
CA LEU A 133 55.97 3.57 30.02
C LEU A 133 57.30 2.80 29.88
N ALA A 134 57.57 2.25 28.68
CA ALA A 134 58.84 1.59 28.37
C ALA A 134 60.02 2.56 28.24
N LEU A 135 59.77 3.81 27.84
CA LEU A 135 60.78 4.87 27.69
C LEU A 135 61.07 5.58 29.03
N GLU A 136 60.08 5.68 29.91
CA GLU A 136 60.22 6.25 31.27
C GLU A 136 60.82 5.25 32.28
N GLY A 137 60.67 3.94 32.04
CA GLY A 137 61.24 2.86 32.86
C GLY A 137 62.72 2.57 32.55
N THR A 138 63.59 2.94 33.48
CA THR A 138 65.06 2.94 33.42
C THR A 138 65.78 1.58 33.25
N THR A 139 66.89 1.61 32.48
CA THR A 139 68.17 0.85 32.52
C THR A 139 68.26 -0.69 32.71
N GLU A 140 67.20 -1.45 32.98
CA GLU A 140 67.26 -2.92 33.04
C GLU A 140 66.88 -3.59 31.70
N LEU A 141 67.68 -4.57 31.26
CA LEU A 141 67.44 -5.30 30.01
C LEU A 141 66.08 -6.04 30.00
N GLN A 142 65.61 -6.50 31.16
CA GLN A 142 64.28 -7.10 31.35
C GLN A 142 63.14 -6.06 31.18
N ALA A 143 63.33 -4.83 31.67
CA ALA A 143 62.38 -3.73 31.49
C ALA A 143 62.29 -3.31 30.02
N MET A 144 63.40 -3.32 29.27
CA MET A 144 63.38 -3.12 27.81
C MET A 144 62.61 -4.23 27.07
N ARG A 145 62.80 -5.51 27.44
CA ARG A 145 62.07 -6.63 26.80
C ARG A 145 60.57 -6.59 27.10
N ALA A 146 60.18 -6.26 28.35
CA ALA A 146 58.79 -6.08 28.74
C ALA A 146 58.17 -4.84 28.06
N GLY A 147 58.93 -3.75 27.97
CA GLY A 147 58.54 -2.50 27.32
C GLY A 147 58.31 -2.62 25.81
N LEU A 148 58.98 -3.56 25.13
CA LEU A 148 58.73 -3.87 23.72
C LEU A 148 57.57 -4.86 23.51
N ALA A 149 57.25 -5.70 24.49
CA ALA A 149 56.17 -6.68 24.39
C ALA A 149 54.77 -6.04 24.48
N THR A 150 54.62 -4.96 25.25
CA THR A 150 53.34 -4.25 25.44
C THR A 150 52.85 -3.57 24.15
N PRO A 151 53.69 -2.85 23.37
CA PRO A 151 53.32 -2.35 22.05
C PRO A 151 52.90 -3.45 21.06
N ILE A 152 53.59 -4.59 21.05
CA ILE A 152 53.26 -5.72 20.17
C ILE A 152 51.87 -6.29 20.51
N LYS A 153 51.54 -6.41 21.81
CA LYS A 153 50.21 -6.83 22.26
C LYS A 153 49.15 -5.81 21.87
N GLY A 154 49.37 -4.51 22.13
CA GLY A 154 48.43 -3.44 21.76
C GLY A 154 48.11 -3.39 20.27
N LEU A 155 49.12 -3.64 19.42
CA LEU A 155 48.96 -3.75 17.98
C LEU A 155 48.12 -4.99 17.58
N GLY A 156 48.33 -6.13 18.24
CA GLY A 156 47.50 -7.33 18.07
C GLY A 156 46.02 -7.11 18.44
N LEU A 157 45.74 -6.33 19.50
CA LEU A 157 44.38 -5.94 19.89
C LEU A 157 43.73 -5.02 18.83
N ALA A 158 44.48 -4.01 18.36
CA ALA A 158 44.02 -3.06 17.34
C ALA A 158 43.64 -3.77 16.04
N PHE A 159 44.51 -4.65 15.54
CA PHE A 159 44.25 -5.41 14.32
C PHE A 159 43.15 -6.45 14.52
N GLY A 160 43.12 -7.16 15.66
CA GLY A 160 42.10 -8.17 15.95
C GLY A 160 40.69 -7.58 15.96
N THR A 161 40.46 -6.51 16.72
CA THR A 161 39.15 -5.84 16.79
C THR A 161 38.71 -5.26 15.43
N SER A 162 39.64 -4.74 14.65
CA SER A 162 39.39 -4.26 13.28
C SER A 162 38.97 -5.38 12.33
N VAL A 163 39.70 -6.50 12.32
CA VAL A 163 39.38 -7.68 11.51
C VAL A 163 38.02 -8.25 11.89
N ALA A 164 37.67 -8.28 13.19
CA ALA A 164 36.34 -8.69 13.64
C ALA A 164 35.24 -7.80 13.06
N GLY A 165 35.40 -6.48 13.14
CA GLY A 165 34.42 -5.51 12.63
C GLY A 165 34.24 -5.58 11.11
N VAL A 166 35.34 -5.66 10.36
CA VAL A 166 35.30 -5.77 8.89
C VAL A 166 34.77 -7.13 8.43
N ALA A 167 35.16 -8.23 9.07
CA ALA A 167 34.63 -9.55 8.74
C ALA A 167 33.13 -9.65 9.03
N ALA A 168 32.69 -9.15 10.19
CA ALA A 168 31.27 -9.11 10.56
C ALA A 168 30.45 -8.24 9.60
N SER A 169 30.96 -7.06 9.22
CA SER A 169 30.27 -6.16 8.28
C SER A 169 30.19 -6.75 6.88
N ALA A 170 31.27 -7.39 6.40
CA ALA A 170 31.30 -8.06 5.10
C ALA A 170 30.33 -9.25 5.04
N MET A 171 30.31 -10.10 6.08
CA MET A 171 29.39 -11.24 6.15
C MET A 171 27.93 -10.79 6.26
N LEU A 172 27.64 -9.77 7.08
CA LEU A 172 26.29 -9.21 7.19
C LEU A 172 25.84 -8.54 5.87
N GLY A 173 26.74 -7.84 5.18
CA GLY A 173 26.50 -7.25 3.85
C GLY A 173 26.22 -8.31 2.78
N LEU A 174 26.95 -9.43 2.79
CA LEU A 174 26.70 -10.56 1.90
C LEU A 174 25.33 -11.19 2.17
N ILE A 175 24.98 -11.40 3.44
CA ILE A 175 23.67 -11.90 3.87
C ILE A 175 22.55 -10.98 3.37
N SER A 176 22.71 -9.67 3.54
CA SER A 176 21.75 -8.65 3.07
C SER A 176 21.54 -8.71 1.56
N THR A 177 22.64 -8.83 0.81
CA THR A 177 22.62 -8.89 -0.66
C THR A 177 21.89 -10.14 -1.17
N ILE A 178 22.21 -11.31 -0.59
CA ILE A 178 21.56 -12.58 -0.95
C ILE A 178 20.06 -12.53 -0.61
N SER A 179 19.71 -12.01 0.56
CA SER A 179 18.32 -11.92 1.01
C SER A 179 17.50 -10.96 0.14
N ARG A 180 18.07 -9.81 -0.23
CA ARG A 180 17.45 -8.84 -1.15
C ARG A 180 17.23 -9.45 -2.54
N ARG A 181 18.18 -10.25 -3.03
CA ARG A 181 18.02 -11.01 -4.28
C ARG A 181 16.88 -12.01 -4.21
N GLU A 182 16.75 -12.77 -3.12
CA GLU A 182 15.60 -13.68 -2.91
C GLU A 182 14.27 -12.92 -2.95
N ARG A 183 14.19 -11.73 -2.34
CA ARG A 183 12.98 -10.90 -2.37
C ARG A 183 12.62 -10.43 -3.78
N MET A 184 13.61 -10.02 -4.57
CA MET A 184 13.37 -9.59 -5.95
C MET A 184 12.83 -10.73 -6.80
N GLN A 185 13.33 -11.96 -6.63
CA GLN A 185 12.80 -13.14 -7.31
C GLN A 185 11.37 -13.48 -6.89
N ALA A 186 11.06 -13.37 -5.58
CA ALA A 186 9.70 -13.55 -5.09
C ALA A 186 8.74 -12.48 -5.63
N SER A 187 9.20 -11.23 -5.76
CA SER A 187 8.44 -10.15 -6.37
C SER A 187 8.14 -10.42 -7.85
N ALA A 188 9.12 -10.90 -8.62
CA ALA A 188 8.91 -11.25 -10.02
C ALA A 188 7.93 -12.44 -10.16
N SER A 189 7.99 -13.41 -9.25
CA SER A 189 7.04 -14.53 -9.21
C SER A 189 5.62 -14.05 -8.89
N LEU A 190 5.48 -13.09 -7.96
CA LEU A 190 4.20 -12.43 -7.66
C LEU A 190 3.64 -11.73 -8.91
N ASP A 191 4.47 -10.96 -9.62
CA ASP A 191 4.05 -10.27 -10.84
C ASP A 191 3.56 -11.24 -11.93
N GLN A 192 4.20 -12.41 -12.04
CA GLN A 192 3.75 -13.47 -12.94
C GLN A 192 2.40 -14.05 -12.52
N SER A 193 2.20 -14.35 -11.24
CA SER A 193 0.90 -14.81 -10.71
C SER A 193 -0.19 -13.74 -10.82
N ILE A 194 0.16 -12.45 -10.74
CA ILE A 194 -0.80 -11.35 -10.94
C ILE A 194 -1.40 -11.39 -12.35
N ALA A 195 -0.57 -11.65 -13.36
CA ALA A 195 -1.02 -11.73 -14.74
C ALA A 195 -1.88 -12.97 -15.04
N ALA A 196 -1.68 -14.07 -14.31
CA ALA A 196 -2.38 -15.34 -14.51
C ALA A 196 -3.57 -15.53 -13.56
N GLU A 197 -3.30 -15.74 -12.28
CA GLU A 197 -4.26 -16.20 -11.27
C GLU A 197 -5.01 -15.04 -10.60
N PHE A 198 -4.35 -13.90 -10.38
CA PHE A 198 -4.99 -12.71 -9.77
C PHE A 198 -5.55 -11.71 -10.77
N ARG A 199 -5.65 -12.06 -12.05
CA ARG A 199 -6.12 -11.14 -13.11
C ARG A 199 -7.50 -10.57 -12.80
N GLY A 200 -8.38 -11.40 -12.22
CA GLY A 200 -9.74 -11.02 -11.80
C GLY A 200 -9.80 -9.92 -10.73
N PHE A 201 -8.76 -9.78 -9.92
CA PHE A 201 -8.68 -8.78 -8.84
C PHE A 201 -8.03 -7.46 -9.26
N SER A 202 -7.45 -7.40 -10.45
CA SER A 202 -6.87 -6.15 -10.97
C SER A 202 -7.96 -5.14 -11.29
N LEU A 203 -7.80 -3.89 -10.83
CA LEU A 203 -8.73 -2.78 -11.14
C LEU A 203 -8.90 -2.57 -12.65
N GLN A 204 -7.87 -2.89 -13.43
CA GLN A 204 -7.88 -2.81 -14.89
C GLN A 204 -8.82 -3.84 -15.52
N HIS A 205 -8.89 -5.07 -15.00
CA HIS A 205 -9.83 -6.08 -15.48
C HIS A 205 -11.27 -5.73 -15.13
N ASN A 206 -11.51 -5.25 -13.90
CA ASN A 206 -12.85 -4.85 -13.46
C ASN A 206 -13.40 -3.66 -14.28
N ARG A 207 -12.54 -2.68 -14.60
CA ARG A 207 -12.89 -1.60 -15.55
C ARG A 207 -13.23 -2.14 -16.93
N GLN A 208 -12.46 -3.09 -17.46
CA GLN A 208 -12.73 -3.69 -18.77
C GLN A 208 -14.05 -4.47 -18.80
N GLU A 209 -14.38 -5.24 -17.78
CA GLU A 209 -15.67 -5.94 -17.70
C GLU A 209 -16.84 -4.96 -17.58
N THR A 210 -16.67 -3.85 -16.86
CA THR A 210 -17.67 -2.77 -16.79
C THR A 210 -17.88 -2.13 -18.17
N TYR A 211 -16.81 -1.87 -18.92
CA TYR A 211 -16.91 -1.37 -20.30
C TYR A 211 -17.58 -2.37 -21.24
N LYS A 212 -17.29 -3.68 -21.12
CA LYS A 212 -17.97 -4.72 -21.91
C LYS A 212 -19.45 -4.82 -21.59
N ALA A 213 -19.83 -4.75 -20.30
CA ALA A 213 -21.23 -4.75 -19.90
C ALA A 213 -21.99 -3.55 -20.49
N MET A 214 -21.37 -2.37 -20.48
CA MET A 214 -21.92 -1.16 -21.09
C MET A 214 -22.04 -1.28 -22.63
N GLN A 215 -21.07 -1.93 -23.29
CA GLN A 215 -21.11 -2.20 -24.72
C GLN A 215 -22.24 -3.17 -25.10
N TYR A 216 -22.43 -4.23 -24.31
CA TYR A 216 -23.56 -5.17 -24.49
C TYR A 216 -24.91 -4.46 -24.38
N GLN A 217 -25.05 -3.53 -23.42
CA GLN A 217 -26.27 -2.73 -23.27
C GLN A 217 -26.50 -1.81 -24.47
N ALA A 218 -25.46 -1.18 -25.00
CA ALA A 218 -25.55 -0.33 -26.19
C ALA A 218 -25.94 -1.11 -27.45
N GLN A 219 -25.55 -2.39 -27.56
CA GLN A 219 -25.92 -3.27 -28.68
C GLN A 219 -27.34 -3.85 -28.63
N ALA A 220 -28.03 -3.76 -27.49
CA ALA A 220 -29.43 -4.22 -27.37
C ALA A 220 -30.44 -3.20 -27.91
N LEU A 221 -30.10 -1.91 -27.95
CA LEU A 221 -30.99 -0.83 -28.43
C LEU A 221 -31.41 -0.96 -29.91
N PRO A 222 -30.51 -1.30 -30.85
CA PRO A 222 -30.89 -1.56 -32.24
C PRO A 222 -31.88 -2.72 -32.41
N GLN A 223 -31.75 -3.78 -31.61
CA GLN A 223 -32.62 -4.97 -31.72
C GLN A 223 -34.07 -4.67 -31.31
N VAL A 224 -34.27 -3.73 -30.38
CA VAL A 224 -35.61 -3.26 -30.00
C VAL A 224 -36.22 -2.44 -31.13
N ALA A 225 -35.44 -1.58 -31.80
CA ALA A 225 -35.91 -0.82 -32.96
C ALA A 225 -36.28 -1.73 -34.15
N GLU A 226 -35.49 -2.76 -34.41
CA GLU A 226 -35.75 -3.75 -35.47
C GLU A 226 -37.06 -4.51 -35.23
N ARG A 227 -37.34 -4.92 -33.98
CA ARG A 227 -38.59 -5.60 -33.63
C ARG A 227 -39.82 -4.71 -33.80
N LEU A 228 -39.73 -3.42 -33.46
CA LEU A 228 -40.82 -2.47 -33.69
C LEU A 228 -41.10 -2.27 -35.18
N GLN A 229 -40.05 -2.25 -36.01
CA GLN A 229 -40.17 -2.09 -37.45
C GLN A 229 -40.78 -3.32 -38.13
N TYR A 230 -40.44 -4.52 -37.65
CA TYR A 230 -41.06 -5.78 -38.09
C TYR A 230 -42.57 -5.82 -37.76
N MET A 231 -42.96 -5.37 -36.56
CA MET A 231 -44.36 -5.31 -36.16
C MET A 231 -45.18 -4.35 -37.04
N ALA A 232 -44.61 -3.21 -37.41
CA ALA A 232 -45.26 -2.25 -38.30
C ALA A 232 -45.49 -2.82 -39.71
N GLN A 233 -44.51 -3.54 -40.28
CA GLN A 233 -44.65 -4.18 -41.59
C GLN A 233 -45.71 -5.29 -41.59
N GLN A 234 -45.83 -6.03 -40.49
CA GLN A 234 -46.83 -7.10 -40.38
C GLN A 234 -48.26 -6.55 -40.33
N ILE A 235 -48.48 -5.42 -39.65
CA ILE A 235 -49.76 -4.70 -39.66
C ILE A 235 -50.13 -4.25 -41.08
N GLU A 236 -49.17 -3.70 -41.82
CA GLU A 236 -49.41 -3.27 -43.20
C GLU A 236 -49.83 -4.43 -44.11
N SER A 237 -49.19 -5.59 -43.97
CA SER A 237 -49.53 -6.78 -44.76
C SER A 237 -50.93 -7.32 -44.47
N MET A 238 -51.37 -7.26 -43.21
CA MET A 238 -52.69 -7.73 -42.80
C MET A 238 -53.81 -6.83 -43.33
N THR A 239 -53.60 -5.51 -43.32
CA THR A 239 -54.54 -4.54 -43.88
C THR A 239 -54.74 -4.74 -45.39
N ARG A 240 -53.66 -5.02 -46.13
CA ARG A 240 -53.75 -5.33 -47.57
C ARG A 240 -54.51 -6.63 -47.82
N ALA A 241 -54.18 -7.71 -47.10
CA ALA A 241 -54.85 -9.00 -47.25
C ALA A 241 -56.36 -8.92 -46.96
N MET A 242 -56.77 -8.10 -45.98
CA MET A 242 -58.18 -7.90 -45.65
C MET A 242 -58.92 -7.09 -46.72
N THR A 243 -58.26 -6.10 -47.32
CA THR A 243 -58.81 -5.33 -48.45
C THR A 243 -59.04 -6.21 -49.67
N ASP A 244 -58.05 -7.04 -50.01
CA ASP A 244 -58.15 -7.98 -51.15
C ASP A 244 -59.25 -9.03 -50.93
N ALA A 245 -59.39 -9.56 -49.71
CA ALA A 245 -60.42 -10.55 -49.37
C ALA A 245 -61.85 -9.98 -49.52
N VAL A 246 -62.08 -8.71 -49.13
CA VAL A 246 -63.37 -8.03 -49.32
C VAL A 246 -63.69 -7.86 -50.80
N GLN A 247 -62.68 -7.48 -51.59
CA GLN A 247 -62.86 -7.25 -53.01
C GLN A 247 -63.16 -8.55 -53.78
N GLN A 248 -62.48 -9.65 -53.43
CA GLN A 248 -62.75 -10.97 -54.01
C GLN A 248 -64.12 -11.52 -53.64
N GLY A 249 -64.55 -11.39 -52.39
CA GLY A 249 -65.86 -11.87 -51.95
C GLY A 249 -67.02 -11.23 -52.72
N GLN A 250 -66.86 -9.96 -53.12
CA GLN A 250 -67.88 -9.21 -53.85
C GLN A 250 -68.03 -9.67 -55.31
N VAL A 251 -66.92 -9.97 -55.98
CA VAL A 251 -66.94 -10.53 -57.36
C VAL A 251 -67.55 -11.93 -57.37
N GLN A 252 -67.15 -12.78 -56.41
CA GLN A 252 -67.61 -14.16 -56.33
C GLN A 252 -69.12 -14.27 -56.05
N PHE A 253 -69.66 -13.33 -55.26
CA PHE A 253 -71.10 -13.25 -55.03
C PHE A 253 -71.88 -12.86 -56.30
N GLN A 254 -71.38 -11.89 -57.08
CA GLN A 254 -72.02 -11.47 -58.33
C GLN A 254 -72.06 -12.59 -59.38
N ASP A 255 -70.96 -13.33 -59.53
CA ASP A 255 -70.89 -14.48 -60.44
C ASP A 255 -71.87 -15.58 -60.01
N THR A 256 -71.88 -15.92 -58.71
CA THR A 256 -72.76 -16.97 -58.17
C THR A 256 -74.24 -16.59 -58.30
N ALA A 257 -74.59 -15.32 -58.05
CA ALA A 257 -75.95 -14.83 -58.21
C ALA A 257 -76.42 -14.94 -59.67
N THR A 258 -75.59 -14.50 -60.61
CA THR A 258 -75.91 -14.54 -62.06
C THR A 258 -76.13 -15.97 -62.54
N GLN A 259 -75.29 -16.89 -62.09
CA GLN A 259 -75.37 -18.31 -62.46
C GLN A 259 -76.65 -18.97 -61.92
N ARG A 260 -76.99 -18.73 -60.64
CA ARG A 260 -78.21 -19.25 -60.01
C ARG A 260 -79.50 -18.68 -60.61
N PHE A 261 -79.51 -17.40 -60.99
CA PHE A 261 -80.65 -16.79 -61.69
C PHE A 261 -80.86 -17.40 -63.08
N SER A 262 -79.78 -17.70 -63.80
CA SER A 262 -79.87 -18.35 -65.12
C SER A 262 -80.38 -19.79 -65.01
N GLU A 263 -79.91 -20.57 -64.02
CA GLU A 263 -80.40 -21.92 -63.73
C GLU A 263 -81.89 -21.92 -63.37
N LEU A 264 -82.33 -20.97 -62.54
CA LEU A 264 -83.73 -20.86 -62.14
C LEU A 264 -84.63 -20.50 -63.34
N ALA A 265 -84.18 -19.59 -64.20
CA ALA A 265 -84.90 -19.22 -65.43
C ALA A 265 -85.05 -20.42 -66.38
N ALA A 266 -84.00 -21.21 -66.56
CA ALA A 266 -84.03 -22.43 -67.37
C ALA A 266 -84.96 -23.52 -66.78
N ALA A 267 -84.97 -23.66 -65.46
CA ALA A 267 -85.85 -24.62 -64.77
C ALA A 267 -87.34 -24.25 -64.90
N VAL A 268 -87.66 -22.95 -64.81
CA VAL A 268 -89.03 -22.44 -64.99
C VAL A 268 -89.49 -22.59 -66.44
N GLU A 269 -88.62 -22.31 -67.42
CA GLU A 269 -88.92 -22.50 -68.84
C GLU A 269 -89.21 -23.98 -69.16
N THR A 270 -88.41 -24.89 -68.59
CA THR A 270 -88.57 -26.33 -68.78
C THR A 270 -89.88 -26.83 -68.16
N SER A 271 -90.20 -26.37 -66.95
CA SER A 271 -91.46 -26.70 -66.26
C SER A 271 -92.69 -26.24 -67.04
N LEU A 272 -92.67 -25.02 -67.60
CA LEU A 272 -93.74 -24.48 -68.43
C LEU A 272 -93.94 -25.28 -69.73
N LYS A 273 -92.84 -25.67 -70.40
CA LYS A 273 -92.91 -26.52 -71.61
C LYS A 273 -93.48 -27.90 -71.30
N THR A 274 -93.08 -28.51 -70.18
CA THR A 274 -93.59 -29.82 -69.74
C THR A 274 -95.06 -29.76 -69.33
N SER A 275 -95.45 -28.78 -68.53
CA SER A 275 -96.85 -28.59 -68.11
C SER A 275 -97.79 -28.30 -69.30
N LEU A 276 -97.30 -27.59 -70.32
CA LEU A 276 -98.07 -27.28 -71.52
C LEU A 276 -98.20 -28.49 -72.46
N ALA A 277 -97.16 -29.31 -72.58
CA ALA A 277 -97.21 -30.57 -73.32
C ALA A 277 -98.08 -31.64 -72.64
N GLU A 278 -98.16 -31.62 -71.31
CA GLU A 278 -98.98 -32.54 -70.51
C GLU A 278 -100.46 -32.14 -70.50
N SER A 279 -100.75 -30.82 -70.49
CA SER A 279 -102.11 -30.28 -70.60
C SER A 279 -102.73 -30.46 -71.99
N ALA A 280 -101.93 -30.53 -73.06
CA ALA A 280 -102.43 -30.77 -74.42
C ALA A 280 -102.85 -32.23 -74.67
N ARG A 281 -102.48 -33.16 -73.80
CA ARG A 281 -102.73 -34.61 -73.97
C ARG A 281 -104.02 -35.09 -73.29
N LEU A 282 -104.65 -34.25 -72.45
CA LEU A 282 -105.86 -34.59 -71.70
C LEU A 282 -107.01 -33.63 -72.05
N VAL A 283 -107.87 -34.13 -72.94
CA VAL A 283 -109.29 -33.77 -73.12
C VAL A 283 -109.58 -32.47 -73.92
N GLY A 284 -109.96 -32.70 -75.19
CA GLY A 284 -110.69 -31.75 -76.02
C GLY A 284 -112.20 -31.72 -75.70
N ASP A 285 -112.82 -30.61 -76.10
CA ASP A 285 -114.26 -30.37 -76.27
C ASP A 285 -115.17 -29.93 -75.12
N SER A 286 -114.69 -29.46 -73.95
CA SER A 286 -115.64 -28.89 -72.96
C SER A 286 -115.18 -27.75 -72.04
N ILE A 287 -114.05 -27.08 -72.30
CA ILE A 287 -113.52 -26.09 -71.34
C ILE A 287 -113.19 -24.74 -71.99
N GLN A 288 -114.14 -24.16 -72.74
CA GLN A 288 -113.96 -22.81 -73.30
C GLN A 288 -114.12 -21.68 -72.25
N PRO A 289 -115.13 -21.67 -71.35
CA PRO A 289 -115.29 -20.57 -70.41
C PRO A 289 -114.44 -20.69 -69.12
N LEU A 290 -113.89 -21.85 -68.79
CA LEU A 290 -113.06 -22.02 -67.59
C LEU A 290 -111.58 -21.70 -67.88
N VAL A 291 -111.07 -21.99 -69.10
CA VAL A 291 -109.68 -21.66 -69.48
C VAL A 291 -109.47 -20.16 -69.64
N GLU A 292 -110.44 -19.41 -70.17
CA GLU A 292 -110.33 -17.94 -70.27
C GLU A 292 -110.30 -17.27 -68.90
N ALA A 293 -111.13 -17.74 -67.96
CA ALA A 293 -111.16 -17.25 -66.59
C ALA A 293 -109.91 -17.66 -65.79
N THR A 294 -109.41 -18.90 -65.95
CA THR A 294 -108.21 -19.35 -65.22
C THR A 294 -106.91 -18.83 -65.84
N VAL A 295 -106.80 -18.65 -67.15
CA VAL A 295 -105.59 -18.06 -67.77
C VAL A 295 -105.49 -16.57 -67.41
N ALA A 296 -106.59 -15.83 -67.39
CA ALA A 296 -106.59 -14.45 -66.90
C ALA A 296 -106.25 -14.37 -65.40
N THR A 297 -106.82 -15.25 -64.58
CA THR A 297 -106.58 -15.26 -63.12
C THR A 297 -105.17 -15.77 -62.76
N VAL A 298 -104.64 -16.75 -63.49
CA VAL A 298 -103.27 -17.28 -63.29
C VAL A 298 -102.23 -16.34 -63.87
N ALA A 299 -102.48 -15.66 -64.99
CA ALA A 299 -101.59 -14.61 -65.48
C ALA A 299 -101.54 -13.44 -64.48
N GLN A 300 -102.69 -13.04 -63.93
CA GLN A 300 -102.77 -12.00 -62.91
C GLN A 300 -102.11 -12.43 -61.58
N GLN A 301 -102.36 -13.66 -61.11
CA GLN A 301 -101.71 -14.20 -59.90
C GLN A 301 -100.21 -14.45 -60.09
N SER A 302 -99.77 -14.88 -61.28
CA SER A 302 -98.35 -15.06 -61.60
C SER A 302 -97.64 -13.71 -61.62
N GLN A 303 -98.25 -12.68 -62.22
CA GLN A 303 -97.69 -11.33 -62.24
C GLN A 303 -97.64 -10.70 -60.83
N GLN A 304 -98.66 -10.97 -60.00
CA GLN A 304 -98.73 -10.51 -58.62
C GLN A 304 -97.81 -11.30 -57.67
N ALA A 305 -97.63 -12.60 -57.90
CA ALA A 305 -96.66 -13.44 -57.20
C ALA A 305 -95.23 -13.07 -57.60
N GLN A 306 -94.97 -12.77 -58.88
CA GLN A 306 -93.68 -12.36 -59.38
C GLN A 306 -93.30 -10.97 -58.85
N GLN A 307 -94.26 -10.03 -58.75
CA GLN A 307 -94.06 -8.75 -58.07
C GLN A 307 -93.81 -8.93 -56.57
N ASN A 308 -94.63 -9.70 -55.86
CA ASN A 308 -94.42 -9.95 -54.44
C ASN A 308 -93.08 -10.65 -54.16
N LEU A 309 -92.66 -11.57 -55.03
CA LEU A 309 -91.38 -12.26 -54.91
C LEU A 309 -90.21 -11.33 -55.24
N GLN A 310 -90.33 -10.45 -56.24
CA GLN A 310 -89.34 -9.41 -56.52
C GLN A 310 -89.24 -8.43 -55.35
N ASP A 311 -90.36 -7.98 -54.81
CA ASP A 311 -90.38 -7.08 -53.65
C ASP A 311 -89.79 -7.75 -52.41
N GLN A 312 -90.10 -9.03 -52.16
CA GLN A 312 -89.53 -9.78 -51.03
C GLN A 312 -88.04 -10.11 -51.21
N THR A 313 -87.59 -10.46 -52.42
CA THR A 313 -86.17 -10.71 -52.68
C THR A 313 -85.36 -9.43 -52.66
N GLN A 314 -85.92 -8.33 -53.16
CA GLN A 314 -85.31 -7.00 -53.09
C GLN A 314 -85.25 -6.50 -51.64
N ALA A 315 -86.32 -6.68 -50.86
CA ALA A 315 -86.31 -6.36 -49.44
C ALA A 315 -85.34 -7.24 -48.63
N CYS A 316 -85.21 -8.52 -48.95
CA CYS A 316 -84.26 -9.42 -48.29
C CYS A 316 -82.80 -9.05 -48.66
N LEU A 317 -82.54 -8.71 -49.92
CA LEU A 317 -81.21 -8.25 -50.37
C LEU A 317 -80.85 -6.90 -49.76
N GLN A 318 -81.79 -5.96 -49.68
CA GLN A 318 -81.57 -4.69 -48.98
C GLN A 318 -81.31 -4.94 -47.50
N THR A 319 -82.12 -5.74 -46.81
CA THR A 319 -81.93 -6.04 -45.40
C THR A 319 -80.60 -6.76 -45.12
N ALA A 320 -80.17 -7.67 -46.00
CA ALA A 320 -78.88 -8.32 -45.88
C ALA A 320 -77.71 -7.34 -46.12
N THR A 321 -77.82 -6.49 -47.14
CA THR A 321 -76.81 -5.46 -47.47
C THR A 321 -76.69 -4.43 -46.36
N ASP A 322 -77.82 -3.99 -45.82
CA ASP A 322 -77.89 -3.06 -44.68
C ASP A 322 -77.26 -3.69 -43.44
N ARG A 323 -77.59 -4.95 -43.13
CA ARG A 323 -76.97 -5.68 -42.01
C ARG A 323 -75.47 -5.88 -42.20
N PHE A 324 -74.99 -6.18 -43.40
CA PHE A 324 -73.56 -6.29 -43.67
C PHE A 324 -72.84 -4.95 -43.56
N ALA A 325 -73.45 -3.87 -44.06
CA ALA A 325 -72.92 -2.52 -43.91
C ALA A 325 -72.85 -2.12 -42.42
N ASP A 326 -73.89 -2.41 -41.64
CA ASP A 326 -73.93 -2.14 -40.21
C ASP A 326 -72.87 -2.95 -39.45
N THR A 327 -72.68 -4.22 -39.82
CA THR A 327 -71.66 -5.08 -39.21
C THR A 327 -70.24 -4.59 -39.56
N ALA A 328 -70.00 -4.17 -40.80
CA ALA A 328 -68.72 -3.62 -41.22
C ALA A 328 -68.38 -2.30 -40.51
N VAL A 329 -69.37 -1.42 -40.35
CA VAL A 329 -69.23 -0.18 -39.56
C VAL A 329 -68.97 -0.50 -38.09
N THR A 330 -69.69 -1.47 -37.51
CA THR A 330 -69.52 -1.85 -36.10
C THR A 330 -68.15 -2.46 -35.82
N VAL A 331 -67.66 -3.35 -36.70
CA VAL A 331 -66.32 -3.93 -36.59
C VAL A 331 -65.24 -2.87 -36.81
N GLY A 332 -65.43 -1.97 -37.77
CA GLY A 332 -64.53 -0.83 -37.99
C GLY A 332 -64.45 0.08 -36.77
N GLN A 333 -65.58 0.41 -36.15
CA GLN A 333 -65.63 1.19 -34.93
C GLN A 333 -65.03 0.46 -33.73
N ALA A 334 -65.27 -0.84 -33.58
CA ALA A 334 -64.68 -1.64 -32.51
C ALA A 334 -63.15 -1.72 -32.63
N TRP A 335 -62.63 -1.85 -33.85
CA TRP A 335 -61.19 -1.87 -34.10
C TRP A 335 -60.57 -0.48 -33.93
N GLN A 336 -61.21 0.58 -34.45
CA GLN A 336 -60.81 1.96 -34.22
C GLN A 336 -60.70 2.25 -32.72
N SER A 337 -61.71 1.84 -31.96
CA SER A 337 -61.76 2.00 -30.50
C SER A 337 -60.67 1.19 -29.80
N GLY A 338 -60.40 -0.04 -30.24
CA GLY A 338 -59.32 -0.87 -29.72
C GLY A 338 -57.93 -0.30 -29.98
N LEU A 339 -57.68 0.26 -31.18
CA LEU A 339 -56.44 0.93 -31.53
C LEU A 339 -56.26 2.24 -30.74
N GLN A 340 -57.33 3.01 -30.55
CA GLN A 340 -57.31 4.22 -29.73
C GLN A 340 -56.98 3.86 -28.28
N ALA A 341 -57.63 2.84 -27.71
CA ALA A 341 -57.38 2.37 -26.36
C ALA A 341 -55.96 1.80 -26.18
N ALA A 342 -55.44 1.06 -27.17
CA ALA A 342 -54.08 0.55 -27.15
C ALA A 342 -53.06 1.70 -27.22
N SER A 343 -53.28 2.69 -28.08
CA SER A 343 -52.45 3.90 -28.19
C SER A 343 -52.44 4.69 -26.87
N ASP A 344 -53.61 4.92 -26.28
CA ASP A 344 -53.74 5.64 -25.01
C ASP A 344 -53.04 4.90 -23.88
N SER A 345 -53.16 3.56 -23.83
CA SER A 345 -52.46 2.74 -22.83
C SER A 345 -50.93 2.77 -23.00
N LEU A 346 -50.44 2.76 -24.24
CA LEU A 346 -49.02 2.86 -24.54
C LEU A 346 -48.46 4.22 -24.16
N VAL A 347 -49.18 5.30 -24.48
CA VAL A 347 -48.79 6.67 -24.09
C VAL A 347 -48.80 6.81 -22.57
N ALA A 348 -49.80 6.27 -21.88
CA ALA A 348 -49.86 6.28 -20.41
C ALA A 348 -48.69 5.51 -19.79
N HIS A 349 -48.40 4.30 -20.27
CA HIS A 349 -47.25 3.51 -19.80
C HIS A 349 -45.91 4.19 -20.11
N TRP A 350 -45.79 4.83 -21.27
CA TRP A 350 -44.57 5.55 -21.65
C TRP A 350 -44.36 6.80 -20.78
N GLN A 351 -45.43 7.54 -20.48
CA GLN A 351 -45.37 8.69 -19.56
C GLN A 351 -45.05 8.27 -18.13
N GLU A 352 -45.61 7.17 -17.64
CA GLU A 352 -45.34 6.65 -16.30
C GLU A 352 -43.89 6.18 -16.17
N ASN A 353 -43.40 5.41 -17.15
CA ASN A 353 -42.01 4.94 -17.17
C ASN A 353 -41.02 6.11 -17.35
N SER A 354 -41.37 7.11 -18.16
CA SER A 354 -40.62 8.37 -18.31
C SER A 354 -40.51 9.13 -16.98
N LYS A 355 -41.62 9.28 -16.24
CA LYS A 355 -41.62 9.90 -14.91
C LYS A 355 -40.77 9.11 -13.92
N GLN A 356 -40.88 7.78 -13.91
CA GLN A 356 -40.03 6.92 -13.08
C GLN A 356 -38.55 7.07 -13.42
N LEU A 357 -38.19 7.08 -14.70
CA LEU A 357 -36.80 7.26 -15.13
C LEU A 357 -36.26 8.64 -14.71
N GLN A 358 -37.06 9.71 -14.87
CA GLN A 358 -36.70 11.05 -14.41
C GLN A 358 -36.55 11.14 -12.89
N ALA A 359 -37.43 10.46 -12.14
CA ALA A 359 -37.34 10.39 -10.68
C ALA A 359 -36.06 9.65 -10.24
N LEU A 360 -35.73 8.54 -10.88
CA LEU A 360 -34.50 7.77 -10.65
C LEU A 360 -33.26 8.61 -10.97
N GLN A 361 -33.30 9.37 -12.08
CA GLN A 361 -32.20 10.24 -12.49
C GLN A 361 -32.01 11.42 -11.52
N ARG A 362 -33.10 12.03 -11.04
CA ARG A 362 -33.04 13.06 -9.97
C ARG A 362 -32.49 12.50 -8.67
N GLN A 363 -32.97 11.35 -8.24
CA GLN A 363 -32.51 10.72 -7.01
C GLN A 363 -31.02 10.35 -7.09
N ALA A 364 -30.54 9.89 -8.25
CA ALA A 364 -29.12 9.62 -8.47
C ALA A 364 -28.28 10.90 -8.45
N LEU A 365 -28.76 12.01 -9.03
CA LEU A 365 -28.09 13.31 -8.97
C LEU A 365 -28.06 13.88 -7.54
N GLU A 366 -29.14 13.73 -6.78
CA GLU A 366 -29.21 14.12 -5.37
C GLU A 366 -28.28 13.28 -4.50
N ASP A 367 -28.21 11.96 -4.70
CA ASP A 367 -27.28 11.09 -3.96
C ASP A 367 -25.81 11.40 -4.33
N LEU A 368 -25.51 11.68 -5.60
CA LEU A 368 -24.18 12.10 -6.02
C LEU A 368 -23.77 13.44 -5.40
N ASN A 369 -24.66 14.43 -5.39
CA ASN A 369 -24.40 15.72 -4.75
C ASN A 369 -24.23 15.57 -3.24
N ALA A 370 -25.11 14.80 -2.57
CA ALA A 370 -24.99 14.55 -1.14
C ALA A 370 -23.70 13.80 -0.78
N ARG A 371 -23.20 12.92 -1.65
CA ARG A 371 -21.88 12.28 -1.48
C ARG A 371 -20.73 13.24 -1.73
N ALA A 372 -20.83 14.11 -2.73
CA ALA A 372 -19.84 15.15 -3.01
C ALA A 372 -19.71 16.11 -1.81
N ASP A 373 -20.84 16.56 -1.24
CA ASP A 373 -20.89 17.42 -0.06
C ASP A 373 -20.28 16.75 1.18
N ARG A 374 -20.51 15.45 1.36
CA ARG A 374 -19.85 14.70 2.44
C ARG A 374 -18.34 14.61 2.25
N VAL A 375 -17.87 14.46 1.02
CA VAL A 375 -16.43 14.40 0.71
C VAL A 375 -15.77 15.76 0.90
N THR A 376 -16.40 16.86 0.47
CA THR A 376 -15.87 18.22 0.67
C THR A 376 -15.85 18.57 2.16
N HIS A 377 -16.92 18.31 2.91
CA HIS A 377 -16.92 18.54 4.35
C HIS A 377 -15.93 17.64 5.10
N ALA A 378 -15.77 16.37 4.69
CA ALA A 378 -14.75 15.49 5.28
C ALA A 378 -13.33 16.00 4.97
N ALA A 379 -13.09 16.53 3.76
CA ALA A 379 -11.81 17.13 3.38
C ALA A 379 -11.52 18.42 4.17
N GLU A 380 -12.51 19.30 4.35
CA GLU A 380 -12.39 20.50 5.19
C GLU A 380 -12.13 20.16 6.66
N HIS A 381 -12.86 19.18 7.22
CA HIS A 381 -12.63 18.70 8.57
C HIS A 381 -11.25 18.04 8.73
N SER A 382 -10.81 17.26 7.75
CA SER A 382 -9.46 16.68 7.77
C SER A 382 -8.38 17.76 7.68
N SER A 383 -8.57 18.77 6.84
CA SER A 383 -7.61 19.88 6.68
C SER A 383 -7.50 20.72 7.96
N THR A 384 -8.64 21.08 8.56
CA THR A 384 -8.66 21.81 9.84
C THR A 384 -8.06 20.99 10.98
N ARG A 385 -8.31 19.69 11.03
CA ARG A 385 -7.69 18.78 11.99
C ARG A 385 -6.19 18.68 11.81
N LEU A 386 -5.71 18.54 10.57
CA LEU A 386 -4.27 18.54 10.28
C LEU A 386 -3.62 19.85 10.71
N LEU A 387 -4.23 21.00 10.43
CA LEU A 387 -3.72 22.30 10.87
C LEU A 387 -3.67 22.43 12.40
N GLN A 388 -4.66 21.88 13.12
CA GLN A 388 -4.65 21.83 14.58
C GLN A 388 -3.55 20.91 15.12
N GLU A 389 -3.39 19.72 14.54
CA GLU A 389 -2.33 18.78 14.92
C GLU A 389 -0.94 19.36 14.63
N TRP A 390 -0.75 20.03 13.49
CA TRP A 390 0.50 20.73 13.16
C TRP A 390 0.78 21.88 14.12
N THR A 391 -0.23 22.69 14.45
CA THR A 391 -0.09 23.74 15.48
C THR A 391 0.31 23.14 16.82
N GLN A 392 -0.31 22.04 17.24
CA GLN A 392 0.00 21.37 18.50
C GLN A 392 1.40 20.76 18.51
N VAL A 393 1.87 20.23 17.39
CA VAL A 393 3.25 19.73 17.24
C VAL A 393 4.24 20.89 17.31
N LEU A 394 3.96 22.02 16.65
CA LEU A 394 4.81 23.21 16.71
C LEU A 394 4.90 23.75 18.14
N ASP A 395 3.79 23.82 18.86
CA ASP A 395 3.74 24.24 20.27
C ASP A 395 4.60 23.33 21.16
N ARG A 396 4.44 22.01 21.03
CA ARG A 396 5.27 21.04 21.76
C ARG A 396 6.75 21.13 21.41
N THR A 397 7.05 21.51 20.16
CA THR A 397 8.44 21.70 19.74
C THR A 397 9.01 22.98 20.35
N SER A 398 8.22 24.05 20.43
CA SER A 398 8.59 25.28 21.15
C SER A 398 8.84 25.00 22.63
N ASP A 399 7.92 24.31 23.30
CA ASP A 399 8.07 23.92 24.72
C ASP A 399 9.35 23.10 24.96
N LEU A 400 9.67 22.18 24.04
CA LEU A 400 10.88 21.36 24.14
C LEU A 400 12.15 22.19 23.92
N VAL A 401 12.13 23.16 23.01
CA VAL A 401 13.25 24.09 22.78
C VAL A 401 13.45 24.98 24.01
N ASP A 402 12.38 25.50 24.60
CA ASP A 402 12.44 26.32 25.81
C ASP A 402 12.95 25.51 27.01
N ALA A 403 12.46 24.28 27.20
CA ALA A 403 12.94 23.38 28.23
C ALA A 403 14.43 23.05 28.04
N ARG A 404 14.88 22.86 26.79
CA ARG A 404 16.29 22.62 26.49
C ARG A 404 17.16 23.84 26.76
N LEU A 405 16.73 25.03 26.36
CA LEU A 405 17.41 26.29 26.67
C LEU A 405 17.57 26.48 28.18
N GLN A 406 16.52 26.25 28.96
CA GLN A 406 16.58 26.31 30.42
C GLN A 406 17.53 25.27 31.02
N THR A 407 17.58 24.06 30.45
CA THR A 407 18.49 23.02 30.92
C THR A 407 19.94 23.38 30.60
N GLU A 408 20.21 23.94 29.41
CA GLU A 408 21.55 24.40 29.02
C GLU A 408 22.02 25.59 29.87
N THR A 409 21.15 26.55 30.19
CA THR A 409 21.51 27.65 31.10
C THR A 409 21.82 27.16 32.51
N GLN A 410 20.98 26.28 33.07
CA GLN A 410 21.23 25.66 34.39
C GLN A 410 22.54 24.88 34.40
N TRP A 411 22.83 24.14 33.33
CA TRP A 411 24.07 23.39 33.22
C TRP A 411 25.29 24.32 33.16
N LEU A 412 25.22 25.42 32.40
CA LEU A 412 26.29 26.42 32.34
C LEU A 412 26.53 27.09 33.71
N GLU A 413 25.47 27.43 34.43
CA GLU A 413 25.56 27.96 35.79
C GLU A 413 26.22 26.96 36.75
N GLN A 414 25.83 25.68 36.66
CA GLN A 414 26.43 24.63 37.48
C GLN A 414 27.90 24.40 37.13
N GLN A 415 28.27 24.48 35.84
CA GLN A 415 29.67 24.39 35.40
C GLN A 415 30.50 25.57 35.90
N ASN A 416 30.00 26.79 35.79
CA ASN A 416 30.67 27.97 36.35
C ASN A 416 30.88 27.83 37.86
N GLY A 417 29.85 27.40 38.61
CA GLY A 417 29.98 27.17 40.04
C GLY A 417 31.02 26.09 40.39
N ARG A 418 31.08 24.99 39.64
CA ARG A 418 32.12 23.95 39.81
C ARG A 418 33.51 24.49 39.46
N MET A 419 33.63 25.30 38.43
CA MET A 419 34.91 25.91 38.03
C MET A 419 35.40 26.89 39.09
N GLU A 420 34.52 27.72 39.63
CA GLU A 420 34.84 28.60 40.77
C GLU A 420 35.28 27.80 42.00
N GLN A 421 34.59 26.70 42.31
CA GLN A 421 34.97 25.83 43.42
C GLN A 421 36.34 25.18 43.20
N LEU A 422 36.65 24.74 41.98
CA LEU A 422 37.97 24.20 41.63
C LEU A 422 39.06 25.27 41.73
N VAL A 423 38.81 26.48 41.21
CA VAL A 423 39.74 27.61 41.30
C VAL A 423 40.02 27.96 42.75
N GLU A 424 38.99 28.00 43.59
CA GLU A 424 39.13 28.29 45.02
C GLU A 424 39.90 27.16 45.74
N THR A 425 39.61 25.89 45.43
CA THR A 425 40.35 24.75 46.00
C THR A 425 41.82 24.79 45.60
N VAL A 426 42.13 25.02 44.32
CA VAL A 426 43.52 25.15 43.84
C VAL A 426 44.22 26.34 44.49
N ARG A 427 43.53 27.47 44.66
CA ARG A 427 44.07 28.64 45.35
C ARG A 427 44.40 28.33 46.81
N GLN A 428 43.52 27.60 47.50
CA GLN A 428 43.74 27.16 48.87
C GLN A 428 44.94 26.23 48.97
N GLU A 429 45.02 25.19 48.14
CA GLU A 429 46.17 24.26 48.09
C GLU A 429 47.49 24.98 47.78
N LEU A 430 47.51 25.92 46.81
CA LEU A 430 48.70 26.71 46.50
C LEU A 430 49.13 27.60 47.67
N SER A 431 48.17 28.18 48.40
CA SER A 431 48.47 28.99 49.58
C SER A 431 49.00 28.16 50.75
N ALA A 432 48.45 26.95 50.94
CA ALA A 432 48.93 25.98 51.92
C ALA A 432 50.36 25.53 51.58
N LEU A 433 50.62 25.20 50.31
CA LEU A 433 51.95 24.81 49.83
C LEU A 433 52.97 25.93 50.04
N ARG A 434 52.59 27.19 49.74
CA ARG A 434 53.46 28.36 49.97
C ARG A 434 53.76 28.58 51.44
N ALA A 435 52.80 28.34 52.33
CA ALA A 435 53.01 28.42 53.78
C ALA A 435 53.90 27.28 54.29
N GLU A 436 53.78 26.08 53.72
CA GLU A 436 54.66 24.97 54.05
C GLU A 436 56.10 25.22 53.57
N GLU A 437 56.28 25.75 52.36
CA GLU A 437 57.60 26.16 51.86
C GLU A 437 58.23 27.26 52.71
N SER A 438 57.46 28.27 53.14
CA SER A 438 58.00 29.33 54.01
C SER A 438 58.42 28.77 55.37
N HIS A 439 57.67 27.82 55.92
CA HIS A 439 58.04 27.12 57.15
C HIS A 439 59.32 26.28 56.97
N ARG A 440 59.45 25.54 55.87
CA ARG A 440 60.67 24.78 55.56
C ARG A 440 61.87 25.71 55.36
N ALA A 441 61.69 26.85 54.70
CA ALA A 441 62.74 27.85 54.50
C ALA A 441 63.20 28.44 55.84
N ALA A 442 62.27 28.80 56.73
CA ALA A 442 62.60 29.28 58.07
C ALA A 442 63.39 28.24 58.88
N ALA A 443 62.93 26.97 58.88
CA ALA A 443 63.63 25.88 59.55
C ALA A 443 65.03 25.61 58.95
N ALA A 444 65.20 25.78 57.64
CA ALA A 444 66.51 25.65 56.99
C ALA A 444 67.46 26.79 57.39
N VAL A 445 66.97 28.03 57.50
CA VAL A 445 67.75 29.19 57.96
C VAL A 445 68.17 29.02 59.42
N GLU A 446 67.27 28.54 60.29
CA GLU A 446 67.59 28.23 61.69
C GLU A 446 68.68 27.16 61.78
N ARG A 447 68.57 26.09 61.00
CA ARG A 447 69.59 25.03 60.95
C ARG A 447 70.93 25.51 60.41
N LEU A 448 70.93 26.46 59.47
CA LEU A 448 72.15 27.11 58.99
C LEU A 448 72.77 27.99 60.08
N ALA A 449 71.98 28.73 60.85
CA ALA A 449 72.46 29.52 61.98
C ALA A 449 73.06 28.64 63.07
N ASP A 450 72.45 27.49 63.38
CA ASP A 450 72.99 26.49 64.30
C ASP A 450 74.33 25.92 63.81
N LEU A 451 74.44 25.61 62.52
CA LEU A 451 75.70 25.15 61.93
C LEU A 451 76.78 26.24 61.97
N GLU A 452 76.43 27.49 61.68
CA GLU A 452 77.34 28.63 61.78
C GLU A 452 77.84 28.80 63.23
N SER A 453 76.95 28.71 64.21
CA SER A 453 77.30 28.74 65.63
C SER A 453 78.23 27.58 66.03
N THR A 454 77.94 26.38 65.54
CA THR A 454 78.77 25.19 65.79
C THR A 454 80.16 25.34 65.18
N VAL A 455 80.27 25.85 63.95
CA VAL A 455 81.55 26.12 63.27
C VAL A 455 82.33 27.20 64.00
N ALA A 456 81.68 28.29 64.41
CA ALA A 456 82.31 29.34 65.23
C ALA A 456 82.83 28.77 66.56
N GLY A 457 82.06 27.89 67.21
CA GLY A 457 82.47 27.15 68.41
C GLY A 457 83.71 26.29 68.16
N HIS A 458 83.72 25.49 67.09
CA HIS A 458 84.86 24.66 66.70
C HIS A 458 86.10 25.50 66.40
N LEU A 459 85.97 26.62 65.67
CA LEU A 459 87.09 27.52 65.38
C LEU A 459 87.66 28.17 66.66
N THR A 460 86.80 28.53 67.61
CA THR A 460 87.23 29.09 68.91
C THR A 460 87.95 28.03 69.76
N GLN A 461 87.45 26.80 69.77
CA GLN A 461 88.09 25.68 70.44
C GLN A 461 89.44 25.33 69.80
N LEU A 462 89.53 25.39 68.47
CA LEU A 462 90.78 25.15 67.74
C LEU A 462 91.79 26.29 67.98
N GLY A 463 91.34 27.54 68.04
CA GLY A 463 92.16 28.70 68.39
C GLY A 463 92.77 28.59 69.79
N SER A 464 91.95 28.26 70.80
CA SER A 464 92.44 28.05 72.17
C SER A 464 93.33 26.81 72.31
N ALA A 465 93.02 25.72 71.59
CA ALA A 465 93.86 24.53 71.56
C ALA A 465 95.22 24.75 70.87
N LEU A 466 95.32 25.71 69.94
CA LEU A 466 96.56 26.10 69.27
C LEU A 466 97.36 27.15 70.06
N GLU A 467 96.70 27.96 70.89
CA GLU A 467 97.32 29.00 71.71
C GLU A 467 98.34 28.41 72.71
N SER A 468 98.00 27.31 73.39
CA SER A 468 98.91 26.63 74.33
C SER A 468 100.19 26.09 73.67
N PRO A 469 100.14 25.34 72.55
CA PRO A 469 101.36 24.91 71.85
C PRO A 469 102.13 26.07 71.18
N MET A 470 101.46 27.14 70.71
CA MET A 470 102.18 28.33 70.20
C MET A 470 102.94 29.06 71.31
N LEU A 471 102.35 29.22 72.49
CA LEU A 471 103.04 29.80 73.65
C LEU A 471 104.23 28.95 74.07
N GLN A 472 104.11 27.61 74.05
CA GLN A 472 105.24 26.70 74.27
C GLN A 472 106.34 26.83 73.20
N LEU A 473 105.98 27.02 71.93
CA LEU A 473 106.92 27.26 70.83
C LEU A 473 107.63 28.62 70.95
N ILE A 474 106.91 29.67 71.35
CA ILE A 474 107.50 31.00 71.59
C ILE A 474 108.42 30.96 72.82
N GLU A 475 108.04 30.25 73.87
CA GLU A 475 108.87 30.09 75.06
C GLU A 475 110.16 29.31 74.76
N THR A 476 110.07 28.19 74.03
CA THR A 476 111.25 27.44 73.56
C THR A 476 112.11 28.24 72.57
N ALA A 477 111.51 29.04 71.68
CA ALA A 477 112.25 29.93 70.79
C ALA A 477 112.93 31.09 71.54
N SER A 478 112.36 31.57 72.65
CA SER A 478 112.95 32.64 73.47
C SER A 478 114.05 32.15 74.43
N GLN A 479 114.06 30.87 74.80
CA GLN A 479 115.13 30.25 75.58
C GLN A 479 116.37 29.90 74.75
N ALA A 480 116.22 29.71 73.43
CA ALA A 480 117.34 29.46 72.51
C ALA A 480 118.42 30.59 72.50
N PRO A 481 118.09 31.90 72.48
CA PRO A 481 119.10 32.95 72.59
C PRO A 481 119.64 33.15 74.02
N LYS A 482 118.94 32.71 75.08
CA LYS A 482 119.43 32.79 76.47
C LYS A 482 120.49 31.71 76.77
N ALA A 483 120.28 30.48 76.30
CA ALA A 483 121.29 29.42 76.42
C ALA A 483 122.54 29.69 75.56
N ALA A 484 122.42 30.45 74.47
CA ALA A 484 123.56 30.88 73.65
C ALA A 484 124.35 32.06 74.26
N ALA A 485 123.75 32.83 75.18
CA ALA A 485 124.41 33.94 75.87
C ALA A 485 125.20 33.50 77.12
N GLU A 486 124.86 32.36 77.74
CA GLU A 486 125.56 31.80 78.92
C GLU A 486 126.80 30.94 78.57
N VAL A 487 127.13 30.77 77.28
CA VAL A 487 128.32 30.01 76.81
C VAL A 487 129.44 30.95 76.30
N LEU A 488 129.25 32.26 76.39
CA LEU A 488 130.23 33.28 76.00
C LEU A 488 130.79 34.15 77.17
N GLU A 489 130.52 33.75 78.42
CA GLU A 489 131.39 34.05 79.57
C GLU A 489 132.30 32.85 79.85
#